data_AF-A0A645IRB9-F1
#
_entry.id   AF-A0A645IRB9-F1
#
_cell.length_a   1.000
_cell.length_b   1.000
_cell.length_c   1.000
_cell.angle_alpha   90.00
_cell.angle_beta   90.00
_cell.angle_gamma   90.00
#
_symmetry.space_group_name_H-M   'P 1'
#
loop_
_entity.id
_entity.type
_entity.pdbx_description
1 polymer ?
#
loop_
_entity_poly.entity_id
_entity_poly.type
_entity_poly.pdbx_seq_one_letter_code
_entity_poly.pdbx_strand_id
1 'polypeptide(L)' 'MSTEPFAHMEYPGVDRPVPIVKPPIFLSRTPANIQRRPPTPGEHTDEVLGELGYTHAQIAQLRELGIV' A
#
# COMPACT_ATOMS: atom_id res chain seq x y z
N MET A 1 -6.26 18.78 -20.35
CA MET A 1 -6.09 17.42 -19.78
C MET A 1 -4.61 17.18 -19.64
N SER A 2 -4.11 16.83 -18.46
CA SER A 2 -2.67 16.59 -18.29
C SER A 2 -2.31 15.26 -18.96
N THR A 3 -1.45 15.34 -19.98
CA THR A 3 -1.01 14.24 -20.86
C THR A 3 0.06 13.35 -20.23
N GLU A 4 0.43 13.58 -18.96
CA GLU A 4 1.55 12.89 -18.32
C GLU A 4 1.11 11.51 -17.78
N PRO A 5 1.58 10.40 -18.38
CA PRO A 5 1.10 9.05 -18.08
C PRO A 5 1.62 8.48 -16.76
N PHE A 6 2.64 9.12 -16.17
CA PHE A 6 3.26 8.69 -14.93
C PHE A 6 2.97 9.68 -13.80
N ALA A 7 2.73 9.14 -12.62
CA ALA A 7 2.85 9.85 -11.35
C ALA A 7 4.18 9.44 -10.72
N HIS A 8 4.92 10.39 -10.17
CA HIS A 8 6.14 10.09 -9.42
C HIS A 8 5.83 10.13 -7.93
N MET A 9 6.23 9.10 -7.19
CA MET A 9 5.99 9.05 -5.74
C MET A 9 7.18 8.48 -4.97
N GLU A 10 7.33 8.95 -3.74
CA GLU A 10 8.31 8.41 -2.79
C GLU A 10 7.95 6.99 -2.36
N TYR A 11 8.96 6.13 -2.23
CA TYR A 11 8.81 4.75 -1.78
C TYR A 11 9.91 4.38 -0.78
N PRO A 12 9.58 3.69 0.33
CA PRO A 12 10.57 3.31 1.35
C PRO A 12 11.75 2.53 0.76
N GLY A 13 12.97 2.93 1.09
CA GLY A 13 14.19 2.29 0.63
C GLY A 13 14.62 2.68 -0.79
N VAL A 14 14.01 3.71 -1.38
CA VAL A 14 14.40 4.23 -2.70
C VAL A 14 14.77 5.72 -2.58
N ASP A 15 15.94 6.10 -3.08
CA ASP A 15 16.49 7.46 -2.94
C ASP A 15 15.90 8.48 -3.94
N ARG A 16 14.96 8.05 -4.79
CA ARG A 16 14.33 8.90 -5.80
C ARG A 16 12.86 8.51 -6.03
N PRO A 17 12.00 9.45 -6.43
CA PRO A 17 10.63 9.14 -6.80
C PRO A 17 10.53 8.04 -7.85
N VAL A 18 9.68 7.05 -7.61
CA VAL A 18 9.41 5.94 -8.51
C VAL A 18 8.25 6.32 -9.45
N PRO A 19 8.38 6.07 -10.78
CA PRO A 19 7.28 6.30 -11.72
C PRO A 19 6.21 5.21 -11.60
N ILE A 20 4.96 5.62 -11.42
CA ILE A 20 3.77 4.77 -11.35
C ILE A 20 2.83 5.17 -12.50
N VAL A 21 2.35 4.17 -13.24
CA VAL A 21 1.38 4.40 -14.32
C VAL A 21 0.06 4.90 -13.73
N LYS A 22 -0.39 6.08 -14.18
CA LYS A 22 -1.72 6.58 -13.82
C LYS A 22 -2.80 5.73 -14.48
N PRO A 23 -4.00 5.61 -13.87
CA PRO A 23 -5.12 4.94 -14.52
C PRO A 23 -5.36 5.51 -15.93
N PRO A 24 -5.41 4.68 -16.98
CA PRO A 24 -5.54 5.15 -18.36
C PRO A 24 -6.97 5.53 -18.74
N ILE A 25 -7.93 5.33 -17.83
CA ILE A 25 -9.36 5.60 -18.02
C ILE A 25 -9.82 6.74 -17.13
N PHE A 26 -10.68 7.59 -17.67
CA PHE A 26 -11.28 8.71 -16.94
C PHE A 26 -12.78 8.45 -16.77
N LEU A 27 -13.23 8.45 -15.52
CA LEU A 27 -14.63 8.21 -15.17
C LEU A 27 -15.21 9.48 -14.56
N SER A 28 -16.35 9.93 -15.08
CA SER A 28 -16.98 11.19 -14.64
C SER A 28 -17.58 11.10 -13.23
N ARG A 29 -18.08 9.93 -12.82
CA ARG A 29 -18.73 9.73 -11.51
C ARG A 29 -17.79 9.20 -10.42
N THR A 30 -16.84 8.35 -10.80
CA THR A 30 -15.90 7.70 -9.87
C THR A 30 -14.47 7.81 -10.40
N PRO A 31 -13.86 9.02 -10.35
CA PRO A 31 -12.52 9.23 -10.90
C PRO A 31 -11.51 8.25 -10.30
N ALA A 32 -10.78 7.54 -11.16
CA ALA A 32 -9.71 6.65 -10.72
C ALA A 32 -8.48 7.49 -10.33
N ASN A 33 -8.04 7.37 -9.08
CA ASN A 33 -6.91 8.11 -8.53
C ASN A 33 -5.96 7.18 -7.79
N ILE A 34 -4.66 7.48 -7.82
CA ILE A 34 -3.67 6.82 -6.97
C ILE A 34 -3.80 7.43 -5.57
N GLN A 35 -4.25 6.64 -4.59
CA GLN A 35 -4.51 7.13 -3.23
C GLN A 35 -3.27 7.11 -2.34
N ARG A 36 -2.48 6.04 -2.42
CA ARG A 36 -1.27 5.82 -1.61
C ARG A 36 -0.27 4.99 -2.37
N ARG A 37 0.97 4.94 -1.86
CA ARG A 37 2.01 4.08 -2.42
C ARG A 37 1.66 2.60 -2.24
N PRO A 38 2.24 1.71 -3.06
CA PRO A 38 2.21 0.28 -2.77
C PRO A 38 2.75 0.00 -1.35
N PRO A 39 2.19 -0.98 -0.62
CA PRO A 39 2.71 -1.35 0.70
C PRO A 39 4.09 -2.02 0.61
N THR A 40 4.85 -1.98 1.70
CA THR A 40 6.00 -2.87 1.90
C THR A 40 5.52 -4.26 2.34
N PRO A 41 6.36 -5.31 2.23
CA PRO A 41 6.04 -6.61 2.79
C PRO A 41 5.64 -6.49 4.27
N GLY A 42 4.47 -7.03 4.62
CA GLY A 42 3.96 -7.04 5.99
C GLY A 42 3.49 -5.69 6.58
N GLU A 43 3.44 -4.60 5.79
CA GLU A 43 3.10 -3.25 6.29
C GLU A 43 1.78 -3.19 7.05
N HIS A 44 0.78 -3.95 6.58
CA HIS A 44 -0.57 -3.95 7.16
C HIS A 44 -0.88 -5.25 7.92
N THR A 45 0.10 -6.10 8.22
CA THR A 45 -0.14 -7.40 8.89
C THR A 45 -0.84 -7.19 10.23
N ASP A 46 -0.35 -6.28 11.06
CA ASP A 46 -0.92 -6.03 12.40
C ASP A 46 -2.31 -5.39 12.31
N GLU A 47 -2.53 -4.49 11.35
CA GLU A 47 -3.83 -3.84 11.10
C GLU A 47 -4.88 -4.89 10.74
N VAL A 48 -4.61 -5.72 9.73
CA VAL A 48 -5.56 -6.74 9.26
C VAL A 48 -5.81 -7.81 10.33
N LEU A 49 -4.78 -8.28 11.03
CA LEU A 49 -4.96 -9.26 12.11
C LEU A 49 -5.76 -8.67 13.29
N GLY A 50 -5.53 -7.40 13.62
CA GLY A 50 -6.31 -6.68 14.62
C GLY A 50 -7.79 -6.56 14.24
N GLU A 51 -8.09 -6.22 12.98
CA GLU A 51 -9.47 -6.18 12.46
C GLU A 51 -10.18 -7.53 12.54
N LEU A 52 -9.43 -8.63 12.40
CA LEU A 52 -9.95 -9.99 12.54
C LEU A 52 -10.08 -10.45 14.01
N GLY A 53 -9.71 -9.60 14.98
CA GLY A 53 -9.88 -9.87 16.41
C GLY A 53 -8.67 -10.51 17.09
N TYR A 54 -7.50 -10.57 16.44
CA TYR A 54 -6.28 -11.00 17.09
C TYR A 54 -5.76 -9.92 18.03
N THR A 55 -5.43 -10.33 19.25
CA THR A 55 -4.77 -9.46 20.23
C THR A 55 -3.30 -9.26 19.85
N HIS A 56 -2.70 -8.15 20.32
CA HIS A 56 -1.26 -7.91 20.15
C HIS A 56 -0.38 -9.07 20.65
N ALA A 57 -0.79 -9.74 21.74
CA ALA A 57 -0.07 -10.90 22.28
C ALA A 57 -0.09 -12.10 21.31
N GLN A 58 -1.24 -12.37 20.68
CA GLN A 58 -1.36 -13.44 19.69
C GLN A 58 -0.54 -13.11 18.43
N ILE A 59 -0.57 -11.86 17.96
CA ILE A 59 0.23 -11.44 16.80
C ILE A 59 1.73 -11.59 17.10
N ALA A 60 2.18 -11.19 18.28
CA ALA A 60 3.56 -11.37 18.71
C ALA A 60 3.98 -12.86 18.71
N GLN A 61 3.10 -13.74 19.18
CA GLN A 61 3.34 -15.19 19.14
C GLN A 61 3.47 -15.72 17.70
N LEU A 62 2.63 -15.26 16.76
CA LEU A 62 2.73 -15.66 15.36
C LEU A 62 4.06 -15.21 14.72
N ARG A 63 4.55 -14.03 15.09
CA ARG A 63 5.85 -13.50 14.66
C ARG A 63 7.01 -14.34 15.22
N GLU A 64 6.95 -14.70 16.51
CA GLU A 64 7.97 -15.55 17.14
C GLU A 64 8.04 -16.94 16.49
N LEU A 65 6.90 -17.46 16.06
CA LEU A 65 6.81 -18.73 15.32
C LEU A 65 7.21 -18.61 13.83
N GLY A 66 7.48 -17.41 13.32
CA GLY A 66 7.81 -17.17 11.91
C GLY A 66 6.66 -17.43 10.93
N ILE A 67 5.41 -17.37 11.41
CA ILE A 67 4.20 -17.56 10.59
C ILE A 67 3.87 -16.27 9.82
N VAL A 68 4.17 -15.11 10.41
CA VAL A 68 3.92 -13.77 9.85
C VAL A 68 5.12 -12.84 10.03
#